data_AF-A0A371ES34-F1
#
_entry.id   AF-A0A371ES34-F1
#
_cell.length_a   1.000
_cell.length_b   1.000
_cell.length_c   1.000
_cell.angle_alpha   90.00
_cell.angle_beta   90.00
_cell.angle_gamma   90.00
#
_symmetry.space_group_name_H-M   'P 1'
#
loop_
_entity.id
_entity.type
_entity.pdbx_description
1 polymer ?
#
loop_
_entity_poly.entity_id
_entity_poly.type
_entity_poly.pdbx_seq_one_letter_code
_entity_poly.pdbx_strand_id
1 'polypeptide(L)'
;MPILQAPNWELPFELMCDASNLALGARDGVDQPAHLIAYASRTMDPAQINYTTIEKELLAIIFSFEKFCSYLLGSKVIIFSDHAALRYLLKKLDAN
;
A
#
# COMPACT_ATOMS: atom_id res chain seq x y z
N MET A 1 13.64 4.59 16.12
CA MET A 1 12.71 3.52 16.53
C MET A 1 11.32 4.00 16.12
N PRO A 2 10.59 3.34 15.22
CA PRO A 2 9.33 3.90 14.75
C PRO A 2 8.29 3.74 15.87
N ILE A 3 7.53 4.80 16.08
CA ILE A 3 6.49 4.89 17.10
C ILE A 3 5.26 4.19 16.51
N LEU A 4 4.89 3.01 17.04
CA LEU A 4 3.61 2.36 16.71
C LEU A 4 2.48 3.13 17.40
N GLN A 5 1.88 4.09 16.67
CA GLN A 5 0.69 4.79 17.13
C GLN A 5 -0.55 3.92 16.87
N ALA A 6 -1.51 3.92 17.80
CA ALA A 6 -2.76 3.20 17.60
C ALA A 6 -3.54 3.77 16.39
N PRO A 7 -4.13 2.92 15.53
CA PRO A 7 -4.90 3.37 14.38
C PRO A 7 -6.16 4.11 14.83
N ASN A 8 -6.41 5.26 14.21
CA ASN A 8 -7.71 5.91 14.28
C ASN A 8 -8.56 5.45 13.09
N TRP A 9 -9.66 4.75 13.38
CA TRP A 9 -10.54 4.14 12.40
C TRP A 9 -11.47 5.13 11.67
N GLU A 10 -11.55 6.37 12.14
CA GLU A 10 -12.33 7.45 11.51
C GLU A 10 -11.57 8.10 10.34
N LEU A 11 -10.26 7.84 10.22
CA LEU A 11 -9.39 8.46 9.24
C LEU A 11 -9.12 7.54 8.05
N PRO A 12 -8.86 8.09 6.85
CA PRO A 12 -8.41 7.30 5.73
C PRO A 12 -7.03 6.68 6.01
N PHE A 13 -6.89 5.42 5.65
CA PHE A 13 -5.60 4.74 5.68
C PHE A 13 -4.83 5.08 4.40
N GLU A 14 -3.56 5.41 4.55
CA GLU A 14 -2.64 5.63 3.45
C GLU A 14 -1.68 4.44 3.36
N LEU A 15 -1.65 3.82 2.19
CA LEU A 15 -0.83 2.66 1.91
C LEU A 15 0.24 3.04 0.89
N MET A 16 1.49 3.07 1.32
CA MET A 16 2.64 3.31 0.44
C MET A 16 3.29 1.99 0.05
N CYS A 17 3.12 1.61 -1.21
CA CYS A 17 3.67 0.38 -1.78
C CYS A 17 4.86 0.69 -2.69
N ASP A 18 5.99 0.06 -2.41
CA ASP A 18 7.12 -0.10 -3.33
C ASP A 18 7.34 -1.60 -3.57
N ALA A 19 7.96 -1.96 -4.69
CA ALA A 19 8.29 -3.35 -5.02
C ALA A 19 9.11 -4.07 -3.92
N SER A 20 9.88 -3.32 -3.12
CA SER A 20 10.74 -3.88 -2.07
C SER A 20 10.11 -3.79 -0.68
N ASN A 21 9.35 -2.73 -0.43
CA ASN A 21 8.93 -2.32 0.91
C ASN A 21 7.48 -1.82 0.91
N LEU A 22 6.83 -1.98 2.04
CA LEU A 22 5.46 -1.55 2.25
C LEU A 22 5.31 -0.83 3.58
N ALA A 23 4.64 0.32 3.55
CA ALA A 23 4.26 1.07 4.73
C ALA A 23 2.76 1.35 4.76
N LEU A 24 2.14 1.12 5.92
CA LEU A 24 0.78 1.53 6.24
C LEU A 24 0.81 2.67 7.24
N GLY A 25 0.25 3.81 6.85
CA GLY A 25 0.02 4.95 7.72
C GLY A 25 -1.47 5.27 7.84
N ALA A 26 -1.82 6.03 8.87
CA ALA A 26 -3.07 6.77 8.92
C ALA A 26 -2.75 8.25 8.90
N ARG A 27 -3.57 9.00 8.18
CA ARG A 27 -3.40 10.44 8.04
C ARG A 27 -4.67 11.17 8.41
N ASP A 28 -4.52 12.16 9.28
CA ASP A 28 -5.61 13.06 9.66
C ASP A 28 -5.67 14.25 8.67
N GLY A 29 -6.32 14.02 7.52
CA GLY A 29 -6.53 15.05 6.51
C GLY A 29 -5.31 15.38 5.63
N VAL A 30 -5.45 16.42 4.78
CA VAL A 30 -4.52 16.72 3.68
C VAL A 30 -3.24 17.44 4.12
N ASP A 31 -3.12 17.87 5.38
CA ASP A 31 -2.02 18.75 5.84
C ASP A 31 -1.19 18.20 7.02
N GLN A 32 -1.60 17.10 7.66
CA GLN A 32 -0.81 16.50 8.75
C GLN A 32 0.19 15.46 8.23
N PRO A 33 1.32 15.20 8.92
CA PRO A 33 2.20 14.08 8.57
C PRO A 33 1.46 12.75 8.80
N ALA A 34 1.63 11.82 7.85
CA ALA A 34 1.10 10.47 8.02
C ALA A 34 1.77 9.79 9.21
N HIS A 35 0.96 9.29 10.14
CA HIS A 35 1.45 8.51 11.28
C HIS A 35 1.59 7.06 10.82
N LEU A 36 2.83 6.55 10.86
CA LEU A 36 3.10 5.15 10.51
C LEU A 36 2.49 4.23 11.56
N ILE A 37 1.53 3.40 11.15
CA ILE A 37 0.88 2.43 12.04
C ILE A 37 1.64 1.11 11.98
N ALA A 38 1.94 0.68 10.76
CA ALA A 38 2.55 -0.61 10.53
C ALA A 38 3.47 -0.58 9.32
N TYR A 39 4.52 -1.38 9.38
CA TYR A 39 5.46 -1.56 8.29
C TYR A 39 5.59 -3.05 8.00
N ALA A 40 5.71 -3.38 6.72
CA ALA A 40 5.99 -4.73 6.29
C ALA A 40 6.98 -4.68 5.12
N SER A 41 7.89 -5.63 5.08
CA SER A 41 8.72 -5.88 3.92
C SER A 41 8.71 -7.36 3.63
N ARG A 42 8.83 -7.72 2.35
CA ARG A 42 8.94 -9.09 1.90
C ARG A 42 9.99 -9.14 0.82
N THR A 43 10.90 -10.10 0.93
CA THR A 43 11.82 -10.42 -0.15
C THR A 43 11.09 -11.24 -1.21
N MET A 44 11.34 -10.92 -2.48
CA MET A 44 10.80 -11.69 -3.61
C MET A 44 11.45 -13.07 -3.71
N ASP A 45 10.64 -14.08 -3.97
CA ASP A 45 11.12 -15.42 -4.29
C ASP A 45 11.80 -15.47 -5.67
N PRO A 46 12.63 -16.48 -5.98
CA PRO A 46 13.37 -16.56 -7.25
C PRO A 46 12.49 -16.45 -8.51
N ALA A 47 11.26 -16.94 -8.46
CA ALA A 47 10.29 -16.79 -9.54
C ALA A 47 9.85 -15.32 -9.71
N GLN A 48 9.58 -14.63 -8.60
CA GLN A 48 9.09 -13.25 -8.56
C GLN A 48 10.18 -12.23 -8.93
N ILE A 49 11.46 -12.57 -8.71
CA ILE A 49 12.59 -11.74 -9.16
C ILE A 49 12.59 -11.56 -10.69
N ASN A 50 12.11 -12.56 -11.43
CA ASN A 50 12.04 -12.52 -12.89
C ASN A 50 10.79 -11.79 -13.44
N TYR A 51 9.88 -11.36 -12.57
CA TYR A 51 8.67 -10.63 -12.99
C TYR A 51 9.02 -9.28 -13.57
N THR A 52 8.16 -8.82 -14.48
CA THR A 52 8.20 -7.46 -15.02
C THR A 52 7.94 -6.45 -13.90
N THR A 53 8.36 -5.20 -14.11
CA THR A 53 8.17 -4.13 -13.12
C THR A 53 6.70 -3.95 -12.72
N ILE A 54 5.77 -4.10 -13.68
CA ILE A 54 4.33 -3.97 -13.43
C ILE A 54 3.81 -5.11 -12.54
N GLU A 55 4.24 -6.34 -12.80
CA GLU A 55 3.87 -7.51 -11.99
C GLU A 55 4.43 -7.44 -10.57
N LYS A 56 5.66 -6.95 -10.41
CA LYS A 56 6.29 -6.74 -9.09
C LYS A 56 5.54 -5.74 -8.25
N GLU A 57 5.13 -4.64 -8.85
CA GLU A 57 4.33 -3.62 -8.18
C GLU A 57 2.92 -4.10 -7.87
N LEU A 58 2.28 -4.85 -8.77
CA LEU A 58 0.98 -5.48 -8.49
C LEU A 58 1.09 -6.48 -7.32
N LEU A 59 2.16 -7.27 -7.31
CA LEU A 59 2.46 -8.19 -6.20
C LEU A 59 2.64 -7.44 -4.88
N ALA A 60 3.32 -6.29 -4.89
CA ALA A 60 3.45 -5.45 -3.71
C ALA A 60 2.08 -4.98 -3.21
N ILE A 61 1.19 -4.52 -4.10
CA ILE A 61 -0.18 -4.11 -3.74
C ILE A 61 -0.96 -5.30 -3.14
N ILE A 62 -0.95 -6.46 -3.78
CA ILE A 62 -1.65 -7.67 -3.29
C ILE A 62 -1.13 -8.06 -1.90
N PHE A 63 0.19 -8.14 -1.75
CA PHE A 63 0.83 -8.44 -0.46
C PHE A 63 0.43 -7.44 0.62
N SER A 64 0.24 -6.19 0.25
CA SER A 64 -0.16 -5.14 1.17
C SER A 64 -1.58 -5.30 1.67
N PHE A 65 -2.50 -5.62 0.77
CA PHE A 65 -3.87 -5.94 1.15
C PHE A 65 -3.94 -7.21 2.00
N GLU A 66 -3.17 -8.25 1.68
CA GLU A 66 -3.09 -9.45 2.53
C GLU A 66 -2.58 -9.11 3.93
N LYS A 67 -1.51 -8.32 4.02
CA LYS A 67 -0.85 -8.03 5.30
C LYS A 67 -1.65 -7.11 6.19
N PHE A 68 -2.37 -6.17 5.60
CA PHE A 68 -3.15 -5.16 6.31
C PHE A 68 -4.65 -5.33 6.18
N CYS A 69 -5.13 -6.48 5.70
CA CYS A 69 -6.57 -6.75 5.51
C CYS A 69 -7.39 -6.36 6.74
N SER A 70 -6.91 -6.67 7.95
CA SER A 70 -7.57 -6.31 9.21
C SER A 70 -7.71 -4.81 9.47
N TYR A 71 -6.84 -3.97 8.89
CA TYR A 71 -6.92 -2.51 8.98
C TYR A 71 -7.72 -1.89 7.84
N LEU A 72 -7.65 -2.48 6.66
CA LEU A 72 -8.23 -1.93 5.43
C LEU A 72 -9.70 -2.32 5.25
N LEU A 73 -10.14 -3.41 5.89
CA LEU A 73 -11.50 -3.91 5.75
C LEU A 73 -12.53 -2.92 6.32
N GLY A 74 -13.41 -2.41 5.46
CA GLY A 74 -14.48 -1.48 5.85
C GLY A 74 -14.04 -0.01 5.96
N SER A 75 -12.77 0.29 5.70
CA SER A 75 -12.23 1.66 5.74
C SER A 75 -11.85 2.16 4.35
N LYS A 76 -11.86 3.47 4.18
CA LYS A 76 -11.38 4.11 2.95
C LYS A 76 -9.85 4.06 2.93
N VAL A 77 -9.29 3.49 1.86
CA VAL A 77 -7.84 3.35 1.69
C VAL A 77 -7.39 4.16 0.49
N ILE A 78 -6.29 4.90 0.65
CA ILE A 78 -5.61 5.63 -0.42
C ILE A 78 -4.27 4.92 -0.66
N ILE A 79 -4.09 4.38 -1.86
CA ILE A 79 -2.86 3.69 -2.23
C ILE A 79 -1.95 4.66 -2.99
N PHE A 80 -0.73 4.79 -2.51
CA PHE A 80 0.37 5.46 -3.18
C PHE A 80 1.35 4.39 -3.66
N SER A 81 1.60 4.37 -4.96
CA SER A 81 2.67 3.58 -5.59
C SER A 81 3.46 4.51 -6.48
N ASP A 82 4.78 4.33 -6.49
CA ASP A 82 5.71 5.13 -7.30
C ASP A 82 5.54 4.86 -8.82
N HIS A 83 4.82 3.80 -9.18
CA HIS A 83 4.61 3.44 -10.59
C HIS A 83 3.33 4.03 -11.19
N ALA A 84 3.49 5.16 -11.88
CA ALA A 84 2.41 5.85 -12.61
C ALA A 84 1.69 4.95 -13.64
N ALA A 85 2.38 3.95 -14.21
CA ALA A 85 1.80 2.99 -15.15
C ALA A 85 0.68 2.15 -14.52
N LEU A 86 0.79 1.80 -13.24
CA LEU A 86 -0.23 1.06 -12.51
C LEU A 86 -1.49 1.88 -12.29
N ARG A 87 -1.34 3.16 -11.95
CA ARG A 87 -2.48 4.09 -11.83
C ARG A 87 -3.26 4.19 -13.15
N TYR A 88 -2.58 4.12 -14.29
CA TYR A 88 -3.22 4.12 -15.61
C TYR A 88 -3.94 2.79 -15.91
N LEU A 89 -3.30 1.65 -15.60
CA LEU A 89 -3.89 0.33 -15.81
C LEU A 89 -5.16 0.11 -14.96
N LEU A 90 -5.15 0.49 -13.69
CA LEU A 90 -6.35 0.40 -12.83
C LEU A 90 -7.49 1.29 -13.36
N LYS A 91 -7.21 2.54 -13.71
CA LYS A 91 -8.23 3.45 -14.28
C LYS A 91 -8.86 2.93 -15.57
N LYS A 92 -8.13 2.16 -16.37
CA LYS A 92 -8.64 1.55 -17.60
C LYS A 92 -9.56 0.37 -17.31
N LEU A 93 -9.36 -0.34 -16.19
CA LEU A 93 -10.19 -1.48 -15.79
C LEU A 93 -11.57 -1.04 -15.26
N ASP A 94 -11.65 0.12 -14.58
CA ASP A 94 -12.90 0.74 -14.10
C ASP A 94 -13.79 1.34 -15.22
N ALA A 95 -13.32 1.34 -16.48
CA ALA A 95 -14.00 1.98 -17.61
C ALA A 95 -14.85 1.02 -18.46
N ASN A 96 -15.29 -0.12 -17.90
CA ASN A 96 -16.09 -1.13 -18.61
C ASN A 96 -17.50 -1.30 -18.03
#